data_AF-A0A403MPE2-F1
#
_entry.id   AF-A0A403MPE2-F1
#
_cell.length_a   1.000
_cell.length_b   1.000
_cell.length_c   1.000
_cell.angle_alpha   90.00
_cell.angle_beta   90.00
_cell.angle_gamma   90.00
#
_symmetry.space_group_name_H-M   'P 1'
#
loop_
_entity.id
_entity.type
_entity.pdbx_description
1 polymer ?
#
loop_
_entity_poly.entity_id
_entity_poly.type
_entity_poly.pdbx_seq_one_letter_code
_entity_poly.pdbx_strand_id
1 'polypeptide(L)'
;MIVADALKATNALIAAVPLLGDSPDDKDYEEALELVEHLLMENPCSPLLDIVCARIRTYEDNQAEIVTLREEMNSIPAGIAMLRTLMDQHGLTTSDFQNEIGSKSMVSRVLNGKRNLSVNHIKKLASRFDLSPALFID
;
A
#
# COMPACT_ATOMS: atom_id res chain seq x y z
N MET A 1 18.49 -35.65 -9.16
CA MET A 1 19.61 -34.86 -8.58
C MET A 1 19.12 -33.47 -8.21
N ILE A 2 18.69 -32.64 -9.18
CA ILE A 2 18.18 -31.26 -8.95
C ILE A 2 17.14 -31.15 -7.83
N VAL A 3 16.16 -32.05 -7.76
CA VAL A 3 15.11 -32.00 -6.72
C VAL A 3 15.68 -32.12 -5.30
N ALA A 4 16.63 -33.04 -5.08
CA ALA A 4 17.21 -33.26 -3.76
C ALA A 4 18.10 -32.08 -3.33
N ASP A 5 18.88 -31.55 -4.28
CA ASP A 5 19.75 -30.40 -4.03
C ASP A 5 18.93 -29.12 -3.76
N ALA A 6 17.83 -28.93 -4.49
CA ALA A 6 16.90 -27.82 -4.29
C ALA A 6 16.25 -27.89 -2.90
N LEU A 7 15.69 -29.05 -2.51
CA LEU A 7 15.09 -29.21 -1.18
C LEU A 7 16.10 -29.00 -0.05
N LYS A 8 17.35 -29.45 -0.24
CA LYS A 8 18.42 -29.20 0.72
C LYS A 8 18.73 -27.70 0.85
N ALA A 9 18.81 -26.99 -0.27
CA ALA A 9 19.02 -25.55 -0.28
C ALA A 9 17.85 -24.79 0.37
N THR A 10 16.61 -25.22 0.11
CA THR A 10 15.42 -24.66 0.76
C THR A 10 15.47 -24.84 2.28
N ASN A 11 15.80 -26.02 2.78
CA ASN A 11 15.90 -26.25 4.23
C ASN A 11 17.02 -25.42 4.88
N ALA A 12 18.14 -25.25 4.20
CA ALA A 12 19.22 -24.36 4.66
C ALA A 12 18.76 -22.90 4.70
N LEU A 13 17.97 -22.47 3.71
CA LEU A 13 17.41 -21.14 3.66
C LEU A 13 16.38 -20.90 4.77
N ILE A 14 15.48 -21.87 5.03
CA ILE A 14 14.53 -21.81 6.15
C ILE A 14 15.26 -21.74 7.49
N ALA A 15 16.35 -22.47 7.65
CA ALA A 15 17.16 -22.39 8.88
C ALA A 15 17.81 -21.01 9.09
N ALA A 16 18.11 -20.29 8.00
CA ALA A 16 18.68 -18.94 8.05
C ALA A 16 17.61 -17.84 8.13
N VAL A 17 16.42 -18.07 7.58
CA VAL A 17 15.28 -17.16 7.56
C VAL A 17 14.03 -17.94 7.98
N PRO A 18 13.81 -18.10 9.30
CA PRO A 18 12.73 -18.95 9.82
C PRO A 18 11.32 -18.54 9.36
N LEU A 19 11.12 -17.28 8.97
CA LEU A 19 9.88 -16.78 8.37
C LEU A 19 9.40 -17.62 7.15
N LEU A 20 10.34 -18.24 6.43
CA LEU A 20 10.06 -19.07 5.26
C LEU A 20 9.48 -20.45 5.63
N GLY A 21 9.56 -20.85 6.90
CA GLY A 21 9.07 -22.14 7.41
C GLY A 21 7.57 -22.17 7.70
N ASP A 22 7.09 -23.23 8.37
CA ASP A 22 5.64 -23.47 8.54
C ASP A 22 5.01 -22.73 9.73
N SER A 23 5.79 -22.27 10.70
CA SER A 23 5.28 -21.69 11.95
C SER A 23 6.16 -20.54 12.42
N PRO A 24 6.17 -19.42 11.68
CA PRO A 24 6.94 -18.24 12.08
C PRO A 24 6.29 -17.55 13.28
N ASP A 25 7.12 -16.94 14.11
CA ASP A 25 6.68 -16.06 15.21
C ASP A 25 6.99 -14.58 14.92
N ASP A 26 6.65 -13.72 15.88
CA ASP A 26 6.83 -12.27 15.76
C ASP A 26 8.31 -11.88 15.61
N LYS A 27 9.22 -12.67 16.22
CA LYS A 27 10.66 -12.43 16.14
C LYS A 27 11.17 -12.74 14.74
N ASP A 28 10.72 -13.86 14.17
CA ASP A 28 11.05 -14.24 12.79
C ASP A 28 10.58 -13.19 11.77
N TYR A 29 9.43 -12.56 12.05
CA TYR A 29 8.89 -11.46 11.25
C TYR A 29 9.75 -10.19 11.36
N GLU A 30 10.13 -9.77 12.57
CA GLU A 30 11.02 -8.61 12.78
C GLU A 30 12.38 -8.81 12.08
N GLU A 31 13.01 -9.98 12.23
CA GLU A 31 14.27 -10.30 11.57
C GLU A 31 14.14 -10.32 10.03
N ALA A 32 12.99 -10.75 9.50
CA ALA A 32 12.73 -10.70 8.07
C ALA A 32 12.54 -9.26 7.55
N LEU A 33 11.98 -8.35 8.35
CA LEU A 33 11.90 -6.93 8.01
C LEU A 33 13.30 -6.31 7.92
N GLU A 34 14.18 -6.59 8.89
CA GLU A 34 15.58 -6.15 8.87
C GLU A 34 16.31 -6.68 7.62
N LEU A 35 16.06 -7.95 7.26
CA LEU A 35 16.60 -8.53 6.04
C LEU A 35 16.10 -7.82 4.77
N VAL A 36 14.81 -7.49 4.69
CA VAL A 36 14.25 -6.73 3.56
C VAL A 36 14.87 -5.34 3.46
N GLU A 37 15.01 -4.63 4.58
CA GLU A 37 15.67 -3.32 4.62
C GLU A 37 17.10 -3.40 4.07
N HIS A 38 17.87 -4.39 4.55
CA HIS A 38 19.23 -4.61 4.06
C HIS A 38 19.28 -4.95 2.56
N LEU A 39 18.40 -5.83 2.09
CA LEU A 39 18.33 -6.21 0.67
C LEU A 39 17.95 -5.03 -0.22
N LEU A 40 17.02 -4.16 0.21
CA LEU A 40 16.64 -2.98 -0.57
C LEU A 40 17.80 -1.99 -0.74
N MET A 41 18.69 -1.87 0.26
CA MET A 41 19.85 -0.97 0.21
C MET A 41 21.03 -1.57 -0.56
N GLU A 42 21.38 -2.82 -0.28
CA GLU A 42 22.64 -3.42 -0.75
C GLU A 42 22.46 -4.32 -1.98
N ASN A 43 21.31 -4.98 -2.13
CA ASN A 43 21.06 -5.92 -3.22
C ASN A 43 19.57 -6.02 -3.64
N PRO A 44 19.00 -4.94 -4.20
CA PRO A 44 17.56 -4.82 -4.45
C PRO A 44 17.04 -5.77 -5.55
N CYS A 45 17.94 -6.37 -6.34
CA CYS A 45 17.57 -7.33 -7.38
C CYS A 45 17.72 -8.80 -6.93
N SER A 46 17.99 -9.04 -5.64
CA SER A 46 18.09 -10.39 -5.09
C SER A 46 16.75 -11.12 -5.18
N PRO A 47 16.67 -12.35 -5.75
CA PRO A 47 15.45 -13.16 -5.72
C PRO A 47 14.94 -13.45 -4.30
N LEU A 48 15.82 -13.37 -3.30
CA LEU A 48 15.43 -13.54 -1.90
C LEU A 48 14.48 -12.43 -1.43
N LEU A 49 14.62 -11.21 -1.97
CA LEU A 49 13.74 -10.09 -1.63
C LEU A 49 12.28 -10.45 -1.97
N ASP A 50 12.03 -10.92 -3.19
CA ASP A 50 10.69 -11.33 -3.62
C ASP A 50 10.12 -12.45 -2.73
N ILE A 51 10.96 -13.44 -2.40
CA ILE A 51 10.56 -14.58 -1.56
C ILE A 51 10.19 -14.13 -0.15
N VAL A 52 11.02 -13.31 0.49
CA VAL A 52 10.79 -12.83 1.85
C VAL A 52 9.59 -11.89 1.90
N CYS A 53 9.47 -10.95 0.96
CA CYS A 53 8.32 -10.06 0.86
C CYS A 53 6.99 -10.83 0.68
N ALA A 54 6.97 -11.89 -0.14
CA ALA A 54 5.79 -12.73 -0.29
C ALA A 54 5.40 -13.45 1.01
N ARG A 55 6.38 -13.87 1.81
CA ARG A 55 6.16 -14.54 3.09
C ARG A 55 5.75 -13.57 4.20
N ILE A 56 6.33 -12.38 4.26
CA ILE A 56 5.89 -11.27 5.11
C ILE A 56 4.42 -10.98 4.88
N ARG A 57 4.02 -10.79 3.61
CA ARG A 57 2.62 -10.56 3.26
C ARG A 57 1.69 -11.67 3.74
N THR A 58 2.09 -12.92 3.55
CA THR A 58 1.30 -14.09 4.00
C THR A 58 1.15 -14.11 5.53
N TYR A 59 2.19 -13.72 6.25
CA TYR A 59 2.16 -13.63 7.70
C TYR A 59 1.27 -12.48 8.19
N GLU A 60 1.42 -11.28 7.61
CA GLU A 60 0.60 -10.10 7.88
C GLU A 60 -0.89 -10.32 7.58
N ASP A 61 -1.23 -11.06 6.51
CA ASP A 61 -2.61 -11.34 6.12
C ASP A 61 -3.37 -12.19 7.18
N ASN A 62 -2.67 -12.81 8.13
CA ASN A 62 -3.27 -13.53 9.26
C ASN A 62 -3.35 -12.70 10.55
N GLN A 63 -2.77 -11.50 10.60
CA GLN A 63 -2.80 -10.64 11.77
C GLN A 63 -4.08 -9.83 11.83
N ALA A 64 -4.83 -9.96 12.93
CA ALA A 64 -6.13 -9.29 13.09
C ALA A 64 -6.04 -7.76 12.97
N GLU A 65 -4.97 -7.15 13.47
CA GLU A 65 -4.74 -5.71 13.39
C GLU A 65 -4.53 -5.25 11.94
N ILE A 66 -3.73 -5.98 11.15
CA ILE A 66 -3.48 -5.67 9.75
C ILE A 66 -4.73 -5.89 8.90
N VAL A 67 -5.49 -6.96 9.16
CA VAL A 67 -6.77 -7.21 8.49
C VAL A 67 -7.74 -6.06 8.74
N THR A 68 -7.88 -5.64 10.01
CA THR A 68 -8.75 -4.52 10.39
C THR A 68 -8.30 -3.23 9.70
N LEU A 69 -7.00 -2.93 9.72
CA LEU A 69 -6.45 -1.76 9.02
C LEU A 69 -6.73 -1.80 7.51
N ARG A 70 -6.60 -2.96 6.88
CA ARG A 70 -6.87 -3.14 5.44
C ARG A 70 -8.35 -2.92 5.13
N GLU A 71 -9.26 -3.40 5.97
CA GLU A 71 -10.70 -3.15 5.84
C GLU A 71 -11.02 -1.65 5.98
N GLU A 72 -10.42 -0.97 6.96
CA GLU A 72 -10.56 0.48 7.12
C GLU A 72 -10.05 1.24 5.89
N MET A 73 -8.86 0.89 5.38
CA MET A 73 -8.28 1.50 4.18
C MET A 73 -9.18 1.28 2.95
N ASN A 74 -9.65 0.06 2.73
CA ASN A 74 -10.53 -0.28 1.59
C ASN A 74 -11.91 0.39 1.69
N SER A 75 -12.34 0.81 2.88
CA SER A 75 -13.58 1.55 3.07
C SER A 75 -13.50 3.01 2.60
N ILE A 76 -12.29 3.54 2.39
CA ILE A 76 -12.06 4.92 1.94
C ILE A 76 -12.02 4.92 0.40
N PRO A 77 -12.98 5.57 -0.28
CA PRO A 77 -12.95 5.66 -1.74
C PRO A 77 -11.66 6.33 -2.24
N ALA A 78 -11.03 5.77 -3.28
CA ALA A 78 -9.76 6.23 -3.85
C ALA A 78 -9.78 7.73 -4.18
N GLY A 79 -10.88 8.21 -4.76
CA GLY A 79 -11.05 9.64 -5.06
C GLY A 79 -11.02 10.55 -3.82
N ILE A 80 -11.52 10.09 -2.67
CA ILE A 80 -11.47 10.84 -1.41
C ILE A 80 -10.06 10.77 -0.81
N ALA A 81 -9.45 9.58 -0.81
CA ALA A 81 -8.07 9.40 -0.36
C ALA A 81 -7.11 10.33 -1.13
N MET A 82 -7.18 10.30 -2.46
CA MET A 82 -6.37 11.18 -3.31
C MET A 82 -6.61 12.66 -3.06
N LEU A 83 -7.88 13.09 -2.91
CA LEU A 83 -8.18 14.49 -2.61
C LEU A 83 -7.59 14.92 -1.26
N ARG A 84 -7.68 14.09 -0.23
CA ARG A 84 -7.07 14.37 1.08
C ARG A 84 -5.55 14.46 0.99
N THR A 85 -4.92 13.54 0.27
CA THR A 85 -3.47 13.57 0.04
C THR A 85 -3.04 14.85 -0.68
N LEU A 86 -3.75 15.25 -1.73
CA LEU A 86 -3.46 16.50 -2.45
C LEU A 86 -3.65 17.74 -1.56
N MET A 87 -4.67 17.72 -0.69
CA MET A 87 -4.87 18.81 0.26
C MET A 87 -3.71 18.92 1.25
N ASP A 88 -3.28 17.80 1.80
CA ASP A 88 -2.18 17.75 2.76
C ASP A 88 -0.84 18.17 2.13
N GLN A 89 -0.47 17.55 1.01
CA GLN A 89 0.82 17.79 0.33
C GLN A 89 0.98 19.22 -0.20
N HIS A 90 -0.12 19.87 -0.59
CA HIS A 90 -0.09 21.23 -1.14
C HIS A 90 -0.59 22.29 -0.15
N GLY A 91 -0.92 21.93 1.10
CA GLY A 91 -1.48 22.86 2.09
C GLY A 91 -2.81 23.49 1.67
N LEU A 92 -3.62 22.78 0.90
CA LEU A 92 -4.90 23.29 0.36
C LEU A 92 -6.04 23.07 1.34
N THR A 93 -6.94 24.04 1.35
CA THR A 93 -8.18 24.01 2.12
C THR A 93 -9.37 23.65 1.23
N THR A 94 -10.53 23.44 1.85
CA THR A 94 -11.80 23.22 1.13
C THR A 94 -12.22 24.41 0.24
N SER A 95 -11.58 25.58 0.37
CA SER A 95 -11.80 26.76 -0.47
C SER A 95 -11.13 26.64 -1.84
N ASP A 96 -10.09 25.82 -1.96
CA ASP A 96 -9.12 25.93 -3.05
C ASP A 96 -9.47 25.07 -4.27
N PHE A 97 -10.67 24.49 -4.31
CA PHE A 97 -11.14 23.57 -5.36
C PHE A 97 -12.35 24.10 -6.14
N GLN A 98 -12.50 25.42 -6.19
CA GLN A 98 -13.65 26.07 -6.83
C GLN A 98 -13.77 25.73 -8.33
N ASN A 99 -12.64 25.56 -9.02
CA ASN A 99 -12.62 25.33 -10.46
C ASN A 99 -12.88 23.85 -10.82
N GLU A 100 -12.47 22.93 -9.95
CA GLU A 100 -12.47 21.49 -10.16
C GLU A 100 -13.73 20.83 -9.60
N ILE A 101 -14.09 21.15 -8.36
CA ILE A 101 -15.19 20.52 -7.62
C ILE A 101 -16.34 21.52 -7.39
N GLY A 102 -16.02 22.77 -7.10
CA GLY A 102 -16.99 23.84 -6.83
C GLY A 102 -16.89 24.41 -5.42
N SER A 103 -18.02 24.85 -4.86
CA SER A 103 -18.03 25.59 -3.59
C SER A 103 -17.44 24.81 -2.42
N LYS A 104 -16.97 25.53 -1.39
CA LYS A 104 -16.46 24.95 -0.12
C LYS A 104 -17.38 23.89 0.49
N SER A 105 -18.71 24.13 0.42
CA SER A 105 -19.72 23.18 0.88
C SER A 105 -19.78 21.90 0.03
N MET A 106 -19.56 22.00 -1.29
CA MET A 106 -19.47 20.84 -2.16
C MET A 106 -18.24 19.98 -1.84
N VAL A 107 -17.08 20.60 -1.70
CA VAL A 107 -15.82 19.92 -1.35
C VAL A 107 -15.96 19.21 0.00
N SER A 108 -16.53 19.88 1.00
CA SER A 108 -16.81 19.26 2.30
C SER A 108 -17.75 18.06 2.21
N ARG A 109 -18.79 18.10 1.37
CA ARG A 109 -19.67 16.94 1.16
C ARG A 109 -18.95 15.78 0.49
N VAL A 110 -18.01 16.05 -0.42
CA VAL A 110 -17.18 15.01 -1.04
C VAL A 110 -16.27 14.35 0.00
N LEU A 111 -15.54 15.14 0.78
CA LEU A 111 -14.62 14.63 1.82
C LEU A 111 -15.30 13.79 2.92
N ASN A 112 -16.59 14.03 3.13
CA ASN A 112 -17.43 13.31 4.09
C ASN A 112 -18.22 12.15 3.46
N GLY A 113 -17.96 11.79 2.20
CA GLY A 113 -18.65 10.70 1.50
C GLY A 113 -20.13 10.97 1.19
N LYS A 114 -20.63 12.19 1.43
CA LYS A 114 -22.03 12.58 1.12
C LYS A 114 -22.25 12.81 -0.38
N ARG A 115 -21.18 12.98 -1.16
CA ARG A 115 -21.20 13.08 -2.62
C ARG A 115 -19.94 12.49 -3.23
N ASN A 116 -20.09 11.87 -4.39
CA ASN A 116 -18.96 11.32 -5.14
C ASN A 116 -18.34 12.37 -6.07
N LEU A 117 -17.06 12.20 -6.40
CA LEU A 117 -16.43 12.95 -7.47
C LEU A 117 -17.04 12.49 -8.81
N SER A 118 -17.48 13.45 -9.62
CA SER A 118 -17.93 13.15 -10.99
C SER A 118 -16.72 12.97 -11.91
N VAL A 119 -16.92 12.31 -13.06
CA VAL A 119 -15.89 12.19 -14.11
C VAL A 119 -15.32 13.56 -14.50
N ASN A 120 -16.15 14.61 -14.52
CA ASN A 120 -15.69 15.96 -14.83
C ASN A 120 -14.83 16.55 -13.70
N HIS A 121 -15.16 16.29 -12.43
CA HIS A 121 -14.30 16.70 -11.31
C HIS A 121 -12.95 16.02 -11.39
N ILE A 122 -12.94 14.70 -11.63
CA ILE A 122 -11.71 13.90 -11.74
C ILE A 122 -10.83 14.43 -12.87
N LYS A 123 -11.40 14.67 -14.07
CA LYS A 123 -10.65 15.24 -15.20
C LYS A 123 -9.99 16.58 -14.86
N LYS A 124 -10.70 17.46 -14.15
CA LYS A 124 -10.16 18.77 -13.76
C LYS A 124 -9.09 18.67 -12.67
N LEU A 125 -9.28 17.80 -11.68
CA LEU A 125 -8.28 17.53 -10.64
C LEU A 125 -7.02 16.93 -11.27
N ALA A 126 -7.17 15.88 -12.07
CA ALA A 126 -6.09 15.26 -12.84
C ALA A 126 -5.31 16.28 -13.67
N SER A 127 -6.02 17.15 -14.40
CA SER A 127 -5.39 18.20 -15.20
C SER A 127 -4.66 19.27 -14.37
N ARG A 128 -5.15 19.61 -13.17
CA ARG A 128 -4.50 20.61 -12.31
C ARG A 128 -3.21 20.09 -11.70
N PHE A 129 -3.20 18.84 -11.26
CA PHE A 129 -2.08 18.24 -10.54
C PHE A 129 -1.16 17.41 -11.44
N ASP A 130 -1.41 17.39 -12.74
CA ASP A 130 -0.68 16.58 -13.73
C ASP A 130 -0.63 15.09 -13.36
N LEU A 131 -1.80 14.56 -12.98
CA LEU A 131 -1.98 13.18 -12.52
C LEU A 131 -2.86 12.38 -13.47
N SER A 132 -2.68 11.06 -13.47
CA SER A 132 -3.60 10.16 -14.17
C SER A 132 -4.98 10.18 -13.51
N PRO A 133 -6.09 10.35 -14.27
CA PRO A 133 -7.45 10.22 -13.76
C PRO A 133 -7.74 8.89 -13.04
N ALA A 134 -7.01 7.82 -13.40
CA ALA A 134 -7.18 6.50 -12.82
C ALA A 134 -6.90 6.46 -11.31
N LEU A 135 -6.10 7.38 -10.78
CA LEU A 135 -5.80 7.45 -9.34
C LEU A 135 -7.02 7.80 -8.48
N PHE A 136 -8.06 8.42 -9.06
CA PHE A 136 -9.26 8.85 -8.33
C PHE A 136 -10.41 7.84 -8.39
N ILE A 137 -10.18 6.67 -9.00
CA ILE A 137 -11.22 5.67 -9.30
C ILE A 137 -10.83 4.36 -8.59
N ASP A 138 -11.82 3.73 -7.95
CA ASP A 138 -11.71 2.39 -7.36
C ASP A 138 -11.72 1.29 -8.43
#